data_AF-A0A5W1EHQ2-F1
#
_entry.id   AF-A0A5W1EHQ2-F1
#
_cell.length_a   1.000
_cell.length_b   1.000
_cell.length_c   1.000
_cell.angle_alpha   90.00
_cell.angle_beta   90.00
_cell.angle_gamma   90.00
#
_symmetry.space_group_name_H-M   'P 1'
#
loop_
_entity.id
_entity.type
_entity.pdbx_description
1 polymer ?
#
loop_
_entity_poly.entity_id
_entity_poly.type
_entity_poly.pdbx_seq_one_letter_code
_entity_poly.pdbx_strand_id
1 'polypeptide(L)'
;MTRSTALQTAFNLPVQDAQQSFRRLLKAMSEPGVMVGLHQLNHGWQPLNLATTSVLLTLVDGDTPVWLSPAVNNDIARQNLRFHTNAPLVEQPQQATFAVADARISGEQLNALSAGSAVAPETSATLIVQLFALSGGRMLRLTGAGIAEERMIAPQLPDCLLHELTERPHPFPLGVDLLLTCGERLLAIPRTTHVEVC
;
A
#
# COMPACT_ATOMS: atom_id res chain seq x y z
N MET A 1 10.00 1.68 33.69
CA MET A 1 9.82 3.05 33.15
C MET A 1 9.21 2.94 31.76
N THR A 2 7.89 2.88 31.67
CA THR A 2 7.16 2.86 30.40
C THR A 2 7.22 4.27 29.82
N ARG A 3 8.01 4.47 28.77
CA ARG A 3 7.96 5.72 28.00
C ARG A 3 6.54 5.86 27.46
N SER A 4 5.89 6.98 27.78
CA SER A 4 4.67 7.40 27.09
C SER A 4 5.04 7.60 25.62
N THR A 5 4.64 6.64 24.79
CA THR A 5 4.77 6.75 23.34
C THR A 5 3.71 7.75 22.89
N ALA A 6 4.12 8.95 22.50
CA ALA A 6 3.20 10.05 22.25
C ALA A 6 2.33 9.76 21.02
N LEU A 7 1.00 9.95 21.16
CA LEU A 7 0.10 10.08 20.03
C LEU A 7 0.60 11.20 19.12
N GLN A 8 0.72 10.90 17.84
CA GLN A 8 1.14 11.83 16.81
C GLN A 8 -0.09 12.43 16.12
N THR A 9 0.10 13.56 15.44
CA THR A 9 -1.00 14.23 14.75
C THR A 9 -1.42 13.47 13.50
N ALA A 10 -2.70 13.55 13.16
CA ALA A 10 -3.24 13.11 11.88
C ALA A 10 -3.40 14.31 10.93
N PHE A 11 -4.34 14.24 9.99
CA PHE A 11 -4.72 15.36 9.13
C PHE A 11 -5.20 16.57 9.97
N ASN A 12 -4.85 17.77 9.53
CA ASN A 12 -5.27 19.01 10.19
C ASN A 12 -6.73 19.34 9.87
N LEU A 13 -7.16 19.04 8.65
CA LEU A 13 -8.52 19.18 8.16
C LEU A 13 -9.03 17.80 7.72
N PRO A 14 -9.46 16.93 8.67
CA PRO A 14 -9.63 15.50 8.40
C PRO A 14 -10.46 15.17 7.16
N VAL A 15 -11.57 15.88 6.94
CA VAL A 15 -12.46 15.64 5.80
C VAL A 15 -11.80 16.09 4.49
N GLN A 16 -11.27 17.31 4.44
CA GLN A 16 -10.69 17.89 3.23
C GLN A 16 -9.42 17.15 2.82
N ASP A 17 -8.56 16.85 3.80
CA ASP A 17 -7.27 16.22 3.60
C ASP A 17 -7.42 14.75 3.18
N ALA A 18 -8.35 14.01 3.80
CA ALA A 18 -8.69 12.65 3.38
C ALA A 18 -9.27 12.64 1.95
N GLN A 19 -10.17 13.58 1.64
CA GLN A 19 -10.78 13.66 0.31
C GLN A 19 -9.76 14.04 -0.78
N GLN A 20 -8.79 14.91 -0.46
CA GLN A 20 -7.70 15.22 -1.36
C GLN A 20 -6.76 14.03 -1.56
N SER A 21 -6.41 13.32 -0.49
CA SER A 21 -5.60 12.11 -0.55
C SER A 21 -6.32 11.02 -1.35
N PHE A 22 -7.62 10.84 -1.16
CA PHE A 22 -8.45 9.89 -1.90
C PHE A 22 -8.43 10.15 -3.40
N ARG A 23 -8.56 11.41 -3.85
CA ARG A 23 -8.46 11.73 -5.29
C ARG A 23 -7.10 11.37 -5.88
N ARG A 24 -6.02 11.54 -5.12
CA ARG A 24 -4.67 11.18 -5.57
C ARG A 24 -4.50 9.66 -5.63
N LEU A 25 -5.03 8.93 -4.66
CA LEU A 25 -5.07 7.47 -4.66
C LEU A 25 -5.89 6.93 -5.83
N LEU A 26 -7.08 7.50 -6.07
CA LEU A 26 -7.93 7.16 -7.20
C LEU A 26 -7.19 7.37 -8.52
N LYS A 27 -6.50 8.51 -8.70
CA LYS A 27 -5.67 8.78 -9.89
C LYS A 27 -4.58 7.71 -10.08
N ALA A 28 -3.88 7.33 -9.01
CA ALA A 28 -2.83 6.33 -9.09
C ALA A 28 -3.37 4.93 -9.44
N MET A 29 -4.51 4.54 -8.84
CA MET A 29 -5.15 3.24 -9.09
C MET A 29 -5.81 3.18 -10.47
N SER A 30 -6.46 4.26 -10.92
CA SER A 30 -7.14 4.30 -12.22
C SER A 30 -6.18 4.46 -13.41
N GLU A 31 -4.96 4.93 -13.16
CA GLU A 31 -3.90 5.09 -14.17
C GLU A 31 -2.59 4.46 -13.64
N PRO A 32 -2.50 3.12 -13.65
CA PRO A 32 -1.42 2.38 -12.99
C PRO A 32 -0.03 2.82 -13.42
N GLY A 33 0.88 3.05 -12.48
CA GLY A 33 2.22 3.58 -12.76
C GLY A 33 2.33 5.11 -12.78
N VAL A 34 1.23 5.87 -12.71
CA VAL A 34 1.29 7.32 -12.46
C VAL A 34 1.76 7.56 -11.03
N MET A 35 2.84 8.33 -10.89
CA MET A 35 3.34 8.76 -9.58
C MET A 35 2.59 10.00 -9.10
N VAL A 36 2.05 9.94 -7.89
CA VAL A 36 1.35 11.03 -7.22
C VAL A 36 2.03 11.39 -5.91
N GLY A 37 1.82 12.62 -5.42
CA GLY A 37 2.30 13.06 -4.10
C GLY A 37 1.15 13.33 -3.12
N LEU A 38 1.35 12.91 -1.87
CA LEU A 38 0.43 13.04 -0.75
C LEU A 38 1.03 13.98 0.31
N HIS A 39 0.60 15.24 0.29
CA HIS A 39 1.26 16.35 1.01
C HIS A 39 0.43 16.90 2.18
N GLN A 40 -0.68 16.24 2.56
CA GLN A 40 -1.58 16.76 3.61
C GLN A 40 -1.09 16.50 5.03
N LEU A 41 -0.06 15.66 5.18
CA LEU A 41 0.63 15.43 6.44
C LEU A 41 2.02 16.06 6.42
N ASN A 42 2.43 16.58 7.58
CA ASN A 42 3.78 17.11 7.76
C ASN A 42 4.80 16.04 8.18
N HIS A 43 4.33 14.96 8.82
CA HIS A 43 5.16 13.81 9.19
C HIS A 43 4.34 12.51 9.17
N GLY A 44 5.00 11.40 8.86
CA GLY A 44 4.40 10.06 8.96
C GLY A 44 4.61 9.43 10.33
N TRP A 45 3.81 8.41 10.65
CA TRP A 45 3.89 7.67 11.90
C TRP A 45 5.06 6.68 11.91
N GLN A 46 6.28 7.20 12.08
CA GLN A 46 7.52 6.44 11.92
C GLN A 46 7.46 5.05 12.60
N PRO A 47 7.80 3.96 11.87
CA PRO A 47 8.51 3.93 10.59
C PRO A 47 7.61 4.11 9.35
N LEU A 48 6.33 4.42 9.51
CA LEU A 48 5.45 4.68 8.38
C LEU A 48 5.78 6.02 7.72
N ASN A 49 6.00 6.00 6.41
CA ASN A 49 6.27 7.20 5.63
C ASN A 49 4.99 8.02 5.43
N LEU A 50 5.14 9.25 4.94
CA LEU A 50 4.05 10.21 4.75
C LEU A 50 2.92 9.64 3.86
N ALA A 51 3.29 9.01 2.75
CA ALA A 51 2.32 8.44 1.83
C ALA A 51 1.56 7.28 2.47
N THR A 52 2.25 6.36 3.16
CA THR A 52 1.64 5.24 3.87
C THR A 52 0.69 5.72 4.97
N THR A 53 1.11 6.66 5.81
CA THR A 53 0.23 7.23 6.83
C THR A 53 -0.99 7.93 6.21
N SER A 54 -0.80 8.67 5.12
CA SER A 54 -1.91 9.32 4.40
C SER A 54 -2.90 8.30 3.82
N VAL A 55 -2.41 7.19 3.26
CA VAL A 55 -3.25 6.09 2.75
C VAL A 55 -4.10 5.52 3.88
N LEU A 56 -3.47 5.18 5.01
CA LEU A 56 -4.16 4.61 6.17
C LEU A 56 -5.23 5.55 6.71
N LEU A 57 -4.91 6.84 6.91
CA LEU A 57 -5.88 7.84 7.37
C LEU A 57 -7.02 8.09 6.37
N THR A 58 -6.86 7.71 5.11
CA THR A 58 -7.86 7.95 4.05
C THR A 58 -8.77 6.75 3.84
N LEU A 59 -8.23 5.53 3.91
CA LEU A 59 -8.93 4.31 3.49
C LEU A 59 -9.27 3.35 4.63
N VAL A 60 -8.64 3.50 5.79
CA VAL A 60 -8.78 2.56 6.90
C VAL A 60 -9.70 3.14 7.96
N ASP A 61 -10.53 2.26 8.51
CA ASP A 61 -11.54 2.51 9.55
C ASP A 61 -11.73 1.27 10.44
N GLY A 62 -12.78 1.27 11.27
CA GLY A 62 -13.08 0.18 12.20
C GLY A 62 -13.49 -1.15 11.56
N ASP A 63 -13.80 -1.18 10.26
CA ASP A 63 -14.27 -2.37 9.55
C ASP A 63 -13.18 -2.99 8.67
N THR A 64 -11.97 -2.42 8.68
CA THR A 64 -10.87 -2.78 7.78
C THR A 64 -9.65 -3.27 8.57
N PRO A 65 -9.56 -4.58 8.88
CA PRO A 65 -8.40 -5.14 9.57
C PRO A 65 -7.07 -4.82 8.88
N VAL A 66 -6.09 -4.38 9.68
CA VAL A 66 -4.75 -4.03 9.21
C VAL A 66 -3.70 -4.96 9.77
N TRP A 67 -2.88 -5.52 8.88
CA TRP A 67 -1.65 -6.21 9.25
C TRP A 67 -0.44 -5.29 9.03
N LEU A 68 0.43 -5.21 10.03
CA LEU A 68 1.72 -4.53 9.93
C LEU A 68 2.83 -5.58 9.95
N SER A 69 3.67 -5.61 8.92
CA SER A 69 4.82 -6.52 8.90
C SER A 69 5.76 -6.22 10.07
N PRO A 70 6.52 -7.22 10.57
CA PRO A 70 7.41 -7.01 11.71
C PRO A 70 8.38 -5.83 11.55
N ALA A 71 8.77 -5.55 10.32
CA ALA A 71 9.67 -4.46 9.94
C ALA A 71 9.11 -3.05 10.18
N VAL A 72 7.78 -2.89 10.12
CA VAL A 72 7.09 -1.60 10.26
C VAL A 72 6.16 -1.54 11.48
N ASN A 73 6.07 -2.63 12.23
CA ASN A 73 5.20 -2.79 13.39
C ASN A 73 5.91 -2.31 14.67
N ASN A 74 5.59 -1.11 15.14
CA ASN A 74 6.04 -0.59 16.42
C ASN A 74 4.89 0.04 17.21
N ASP A 75 5.14 0.40 18.47
CA ASP A 75 4.11 0.99 19.35
C ASP A 75 3.54 2.29 18.79
N ILE A 76 4.36 3.13 18.14
CA ILE A 76 3.91 4.40 17.53
C ILE A 76 2.87 4.11 16.43
N ALA A 77 3.21 3.27 15.46
CA ALA A 77 2.34 2.92 14.35
C ALA A 77 1.05 2.25 14.85
N ARG A 78 1.17 1.28 15.77
CA ARG A 78 0.01 0.56 16.35
C ARG A 78 -0.93 1.49 17.09
N GLN A 79 -0.41 2.36 17.95
CA GLN A 79 -1.23 3.27 18.77
C GLN A 79 -1.91 4.34 17.92
N ASN A 80 -1.18 4.96 16.99
CA ASN A 80 -1.75 5.97 16.11
C ASN A 80 -2.80 5.39 15.16
N LEU A 81 -2.56 4.21 14.60
CA LEU A 81 -3.54 3.54 13.74
C LEU A 81 -4.83 3.23 14.53
N ARG A 82 -4.72 2.60 15.70
CA ARG A 82 -5.89 2.35 16.56
C ARG A 82 -6.63 3.62 16.96
N PHE A 83 -5.90 4.66 17.36
CA PHE A 83 -6.51 5.89 17.86
C PHE A 83 -7.21 6.69 16.77
N HIS A 84 -6.58 6.84 15.60
CA HIS A 84 -7.09 7.71 14.53
C HIS A 84 -8.05 7.01 13.57
N THR A 85 -7.98 5.68 13.42
CA THR A 85 -8.83 4.94 12.48
C THR A 85 -9.75 3.92 13.14
N ASN A 86 -9.53 3.60 14.43
CA ASN A 86 -10.23 2.50 15.12
C ASN A 86 -10.04 1.11 14.48
N ALA A 87 -9.04 0.96 13.61
CA ALA A 87 -8.88 -0.29 12.87
C ALA A 87 -8.44 -1.47 13.74
N PRO A 88 -9.02 -2.66 13.52
CA PRO A 88 -8.51 -3.89 14.10
C PRO A 88 -7.09 -4.16 13.60
N LEU A 89 -6.13 -4.32 14.52
CA LEU A 89 -4.79 -4.80 14.15
C LEU A 89 -4.76 -6.32 14.26
N VAL A 90 -4.45 -6.98 13.16
CA VAL A 90 -4.34 -8.44 13.07
C VAL A 90 -2.88 -8.87 13.04
N GLU A 91 -2.60 -10.05 13.58
CA GLU A 91 -1.23 -10.57 13.69
C GLU A 91 -0.83 -11.38 12.45
N GLN A 92 -1.79 -11.90 11.67
CA GLN A 92 -1.56 -12.72 10.48
C GLN A 92 -1.94 -11.99 9.18
N PRO A 93 -1.12 -12.07 8.11
CA PRO A 93 -1.41 -11.39 6.85
C PRO A 93 -2.73 -11.80 6.19
N GLN A 94 -3.14 -13.06 6.33
CA GLN A 94 -4.38 -13.63 5.76
C GLN A 94 -5.64 -12.94 6.27
N GLN A 95 -5.57 -12.31 7.44
CA GLN A 95 -6.71 -11.69 8.13
C GLN A 95 -6.90 -10.22 7.73
N ALA A 96 -6.01 -9.67 6.91
CA ALA A 96 -5.95 -8.24 6.64
C ALA A 96 -6.74 -7.84 5.38
N THR A 97 -7.48 -6.75 5.48
CA THR A 97 -7.96 -5.98 4.32
C THR A 97 -6.83 -5.08 3.79
N PHE A 98 -6.05 -4.48 4.69
CA PHE A 98 -4.86 -3.72 4.34
C PHE A 98 -3.61 -4.31 4.98
N ALA A 99 -2.61 -4.60 4.16
CA ALA A 99 -1.31 -5.04 4.61
C ALA A 99 -0.29 -3.91 4.44
N VAL A 100 0.55 -3.67 5.44
CA VAL A 100 1.63 -2.67 5.36
C VAL A 100 2.95 -3.36 5.61
N ALA A 101 3.88 -3.21 4.66
CA ALA A 101 5.23 -3.72 4.77
C ALA A 101 6.25 -2.75 4.19
N ASP A 102 7.54 -3.04 4.36
CA ASP A 102 8.61 -2.40 3.61
C ASP A 102 9.23 -3.39 2.61
N ALA A 103 10.32 -2.97 1.95
CA ALA A 103 11.06 -3.79 0.99
C ALA A 103 11.62 -5.12 1.55
N ARG A 104 11.48 -5.42 2.85
CA ARG A 104 11.91 -6.69 3.46
C ARG A 104 10.79 -7.74 3.53
N ILE A 105 9.62 -7.47 2.96
CA ILE A 105 8.52 -8.45 2.88
C ILE A 105 8.99 -9.77 2.25
N SER A 106 8.66 -10.90 2.89
CA SER A 106 9.00 -12.22 2.35
C SER A 106 7.96 -12.71 1.33
N GLY A 107 8.35 -13.64 0.47
CA GLY A 107 7.39 -14.32 -0.42
C GLY A 107 6.29 -15.07 0.36
N GLU A 108 6.61 -15.62 1.52
CA GLU A 108 5.63 -16.26 2.42
C GLU A 108 4.58 -15.26 2.92
N GLN A 109 5.02 -14.07 3.37
CA GLN A 109 4.12 -13.02 3.83
C GLN A 109 3.23 -12.47 2.70
N LEU A 110 3.77 -12.38 1.48
CA LEU A 110 3.02 -11.97 0.30
C LEU A 110 1.96 -13.01 -0.08
N ASN A 111 2.36 -14.28 -0.19
CA ASN A 111 1.47 -15.40 -0.54
C ASN A 111 0.40 -15.67 0.52
N ALA A 112 0.64 -15.21 1.74
CA ALA A 112 -0.29 -15.26 2.85
C ALA A 112 -1.44 -14.24 2.72
N LEU A 113 -1.34 -13.22 1.88
CA LEU A 113 -2.40 -12.22 1.75
C LEU A 113 -3.65 -12.80 1.08
N SER A 114 -4.82 -12.31 1.48
CA SER A 114 -6.06 -12.69 0.80
C SER A 114 -6.02 -12.21 -0.65
N ALA A 115 -6.12 -13.13 -1.60
CA ALA A 115 -6.28 -12.80 -3.02
C ALA A 115 -7.76 -12.60 -3.42
N GLY A 116 -8.69 -12.65 -2.45
CA GLY A 116 -10.12 -12.68 -2.70
C GLY A 116 -10.60 -14.02 -3.27
N SER A 117 -11.82 -14.03 -3.81
CA SER A 117 -12.38 -15.21 -4.48
C SER A 117 -13.03 -14.84 -5.81
N ALA A 118 -13.37 -15.82 -6.64
CA ALA A 118 -13.99 -15.55 -7.93
C ALA A 118 -15.37 -14.87 -7.82
N VAL A 119 -16.11 -15.13 -6.73
CA VAL A 119 -17.44 -14.56 -6.47
C VAL A 119 -17.41 -13.29 -5.63
N ALA A 120 -16.29 -13.04 -4.94
CA ALA A 120 -16.08 -11.86 -4.10
C ALA A 120 -14.61 -11.37 -4.24
N PRO A 121 -14.20 -10.92 -5.43
CA PRO A 121 -12.81 -10.50 -5.68
C PRO A 121 -12.40 -9.26 -4.89
N GLU A 122 -13.37 -8.45 -4.46
CA GLU A 122 -13.18 -7.27 -3.60
C GLU A 122 -12.70 -7.60 -2.19
N THR A 123 -12.80 -8.87 -1.76
CA THR A 123 -12.31 -9.33 -0.44
C THR A 123 -10.81 -9.60 -0.40
N SER A 124 -10.12 -9.37 -1.51
CA SER A 124 -8.66 -9.32 -1.61
C SER A 124 -8.06 -8.23 -0.71
N ALA A 125 -6.84 -8.47 -0.24
CA ALA A 125 -6.05 -7.46 0.45
C ALA A 125 -5.48 -6.41 -0.51
N THR A 126 -5.37 -5.18 -0.02
CA THR A 126 -4.52 -4.15 -0.61
C THR A 126 -3.19 -4.11 0.13
N LEU A 127 -2.08 -4.28 -0.59
CA LEU A 127 -0.74 -4.26 -0.03
C LEU A 127 -0.08 -2.89 -0.23
N ILE A 128 0.25 -2.22 0.87
CA ILE A 128 1.03 -0.98 0.91
C ILE A 128 2.49 -1.32 1.21
N VAL A 129 3.38 -1.05 0.26
CA VAL A 129 4.82 -1.35 0.42
C VAL A 129 5.64 -0.07 0.44
N GLN A 130 6.42 0.11 1.49
CA GLN A 130 7.42 1.17 1.58
C GLN A 130 8.71 0.74 0.88
N LEU A 131 9.02 1.36 -0.25
CA LEU A 131 10.24 1.10 -1.02
C LEU A 131 11.30 2.15 -0.68
N PHE A 132 12.57 1.80 -0.93
CA PHE A 132 13.68 2.74 -0.84
C PHE A 132 13.59 3.83 -1.92
N ALA A 133 13.14 3.46 -3.11
CA ALA A 133 12.91 4.39 -4.21
C ALA A 133 11.84 3.87 -5.19
N LEU A 134 11.07 4.79 -5.77
CA LEU A 134 10.12 4.51 -6.87
C LEU A 134 10.77 4.63 -8.26
N SER A 135 12.09 4.77 -8.31
CA SER A 135 12.91 4.89 -9.52
C SER A 135 14.27 4.22 -9.30
N GLY A 136 14.98 3.91 -10.39
CA GLY A 136 16.33 3.31 -10.30
C GLY A 136 16.35 1.81 -9.96
N GLY A 137 15.21 1.12 -10.07
CA GLY A 137 15.12 -0.33 -10.10
C GLY A 137 15.16 -0.89 -11.52
N ARG A 138 14.70 -2.13 -11.68
CA ARG A 138 14.54 -2.77 -13.00
C ARG A 138 13.43 -2.06 -13.78
N MET A 139 13.66 -1.84 -15.07
CA MET A 139 12.68 -1.21 -15.95
C MET A 139 11.52 -2.19 -16.21
N LEU A 140 10.30 -1.73 -15.96
CA LEU A 140 9.08 -2.48 -16.18
C LEU A 140 8.20 -1.73 -17.17
N ARG A 141 7.64 -2.49 -18.11
CA ARG A 141 6.58 -2.01 -19.01
C ARG A 141 5.22 -2.40 -18.43
N LEU A 142 4.35 -1.41 -18.29
CA LEU A 142 2.97 -1.59 -17.86
C LEU A 142 2.01 -1.41 -19.05
N THR A 143 1.03 -2.30 -19.16
CA THR A 143 -0.10 -2.17 -20.11
C THR A 143 -1.41 -2.60 -19.42
N GLY A 144 -2.55 -2.32 -20.05
CA GLY A 144 -3.88 -2.68 -19.55
C GLY A 144 -4.75 -1.49 -19.16
N ALA A 145 -5.77 -1.74 -18.34
CA ALA A 145 -6.77 -0.72 -17.98
C ALA A 145 -6.12 0.52 -17.35
N GLY A 146 -6.51 1.72 -17.82
CA GLY A 146 -5.93 2.98 -17.35
C GLY A 146 -4.62 3.39 -18.02
N ILE A 147 -4.16 2.63 -19.03
CA ILE A 147 -2.96 2.90 -19.83
C ILE A 147 -3.38 2.92 -21.30
N ALA A 148 -3.11 4.02 -22.00
CA ALA A 148 -3.51 4.17 -23.40
C ALA A 148 -2.71 3.27 -24.35
N GLU A 149 -1.39 3.18 -24.13
CA GLU A 149 -0.49 2.32 -24.90
C GLU A 149 0.37 1.51 -23.93
N GLU A 150 1.50 2.06 -23.50
CA GLU A 150 2.37 1.50 -22.48
C GLU A 150 2.86 2.58 -21.51
N ARG A 151 3.31 2.16 -20.33
CA ARG A 151 3.93 3.05 -19.34
C ARG A 151 5.16 2.39 -18.73
N MET A 152 6.27 3.13 -18.74
CA MET A 152 7.54 2.68 -18.17
C MET A 152 7.68 3.13 -16.73
N ILE A 153 8.02 2.21 -15.83
CA ILE A 153 8.32 2.49 -14.42
C ILE A 153 9.57 1.71 -13.99
N ALA A 154 10.25 2.17 -12.95
CA ALA A 154 11.44 1.47 -12.42
C ALA A 154 11.54 1.52 -10.89
N PRO A 155 10.52 1.11 -10.13
CA PRO A 155 10.62 1.03 -8.67
C PRO A 155 11.66 -0.01 -8.22
N GLN A 156 12.32 0.24 -7.09
CA GLN A 156 13.22 -0.75 -6.47
C GLN A 156 12.41 -1.81 -5.72
N LEU A 157 11.90 -2.79 -6.47
CA LEU A 157 11.09 -3.89 -5.95
C LEU A 157 11.95 -5.02 -5.37
N PRO A 158 11.52 -5.64 -4.26
CA PRO A 158 11.98 -6.97 -3.88
C PRO A 158 11.59 -8.01 -4.93
N ASP A 159 12.38 -9.08 -5.07
CA ASP A 159 12.17 -10.12 -6.08
C ASP A 159 10.79 -10.79 -5.97
N CYS A 160 10.26 -10.97 -4.76
CA CYS A 160 8.93 -11.57 -4.57
C CYS A 160 7.80 -10.69 -5.16
N LEU A 161 7.88 -9.36 -5.02
CA LEU A 161 6.89 -8.46 -5.62
C LEU A 161 7.05 -8.38 -7.13
N LEU A 162 8.29 -8.42 -7.62
CA LEU A 162 8.53 -8.47 -9.06
C LEU A 162 7.89 -9.72 -9.68
N HIS A 163 8.13 -10.89 -9.06
CA HIS A 163 7.53 -12.15 -9.50
C HIS A 163 5.99 -12.13 -9.41
N GLU A 164 5.40 -11.62 -8.33
CA GLU A 164 3.94 -11.48 -8.22
C GLU A 164 3.35 -10.62 -9.34
N LEU A 165 4.04 -9.53 -9.71
CA LEU A 165 3.58 -8.62 -10.76
C LEU A 165 3.72 -9.20 -12.16
N THR A 166 4.81 -9.91 -12.47
CA THR A 166 5.07 -10.45 -13.82
C THR A 166 4.36 -11.78 -14.05
N GLU A 167 4.35 -12.67 -13.08
CA GLU A 167 3.78 -14.01 -13.24
C GLU A 167 2.28 -14.05 -12.96
N ARG A 168 1.76 -13.12 -12.14
CA ARG A 168 0.34 -13.07 -11.73
C ARG A 168 -0.20 -14.46 -11.35
N PRO A 169 0.32 -15.09 -10.29
CA PRO A 169 0.01 -16.48 -9.95
C PRO A 169 -1.48 -16.70 -9.63
N HIS A 170 -2.20 -15.64 -9.27
CA HIS A 170 -3.63 -15.65 -9.05
C HIS A 170 -4.38 -15.31 -10.35
N PRO A 171 -5.28 -16.18 -10.85
CA PRO A 171 -6.05 -15.87 -12.05
C PRO A 171 -7.03 -14.74 -11.77
N PHE A 172 -7.13 -13.78 -12.69
CA PHE A 172 -8.14 -12.73 -12.63
C PHE A 172 -9.55 -13.35 -12.47
N PRO A 173 -10.41 -12.86 -11.55
CA PRO A 173 -10.34 -11.57 -10.84
C PRO A 173 -9.59 -11.58 -9.49
N LEU A 174 -8.94 -12.68 -9.11
CA LEU A 174 -8.18 -12.77 -7.86
C LEU A 174 -6.85 -12.00 -7.97
N GLY A 175 -6.28 -11.70 -6.82
CA GLY A 175 -4.97 -11.07 -6.68
C GLY A 175 -5.00 -9.92 -5.68
N VAL A 176 -3.83 -9.42 -5.31
CA VAL A 176 -3.69 -8.24 -4.46
C VAL A 176 -3.48 -6.99 -5.31
N ASP A 177 -3.97 -5.86 -4.83
CA ASP A 177 -3.63 -4.55 -5.40
C ASP A 177 -2.44 -3.95 -4.65
N LEU A 178 -1.48 -3.36 -5.38
CA LEU A 178 -0.26 -2.82 -4.78
C LEU A 178 -0.27 -1.30 -4.76
N LEU A 179 0.03 -0.74 -3.59
CA LEU A 179 0.35 0.67 -3.38
C LEU A 179 1.83 0.79 -2.96
N LEU A 180 2.66 1.29 -3.85
CA LEU A 180 4.10 1.48 -3.62
C LEU A 180 4.35 2.91 -3.13
N THR A 181 5.02 3.05 -2.00
CA THR A 181 5.22 4.35 -1.33
C THR A 181 6.70 4.63 -1.08
N CYS A 182 7.09 5.90 -1.15
CA CYS A 182 8.43 6.38 -0.83
C CYS A 182 8.36 7.85 -0.42
N GLY A 183 8.54 8.14 0.87
CA GLY A 183 8.34 9.48 1.41
C GLY A 183 6.89 9.91 1.26
N GLU A 184 6.64 11.02 0.56
CA GLU A 184 5.29 11.53 0.23
C GLU A 184 4.74 11.01 -1.10
N ARG A 185 5.54 10.24 -1.86
CA ARG A 185 5.17 9.78 -3.20
C ARG A 185 4.55 8.40 -3.15
N LEU A 186 3.60 8.19 -4.05
CA LEU A 186 2.87 6.93 -4.22
C LEU A 186 2.75 6.59 -5.71
N LEU A 187 2.85 5.30 -6.01
CA LEU A 187 2.53 4.69 -7.30
C LEU A 187 1.65 3.47 -7.01
N ALA A 188 0.64 3.21 -7.84
CA ALA A 188 -0.20 2.03 -7.69
C ALA A 188 -0.09 1.08 -8.89
N ILE A 189 -0.25 -0.21 -8.62
CA ILE A 189 -0.31 -1.28 -9.61
C ILE A 189 -1.46 -2.23 -9.21
N PRO A 190 -2.70 -1.99 -9.69
CA PRO A 190 -3.81 -2.90 -9.50
C PRO A 190 -3.54 -4.26 -10.17
N ARG A 191 -4.28 -5.29 -9.74
CA ARG A 191 -4.15 -6.66 -10.27
C ARG A 191 -4.47 -6.80 -11.76
N THR A 192 -5.21 -5.84 -12.33
CA THR A 192 -5.54 -5.79 -13.77
C THR A 192 -4.37 -5.35 -14.66
N THR A 193 -3.29 -4.85 -14.07
CA THR A 193 -2.15 -4.32 -14.84
C THR A 193 -1.26 -5.45 -15.31
N HIS A 194 -0.99 -5.51 -16.61
CA HIS A 194 0.03 -6.40 -17.16
C HIS A 194 1.41 -5.77 -16.96
N VAL A 195 2.36 -6.56 -16.45
CA VAL A 195 3.71 -6.09 -16.11
C VAL A 195 4.74 -7.00 -16.75
N GLU A 196 5.66 -6.41 -17.50
CA GLU A 196 6.74 -7.13 -18.17
C GLU A 196 8.08 -6.48 -17.82
N VAL A 197 9.14 -7.28 -17.69
CA VAL A 197 10.50 -6.76 -17.57
C VAL A 197 11.05 -6.48 -18.97
N CYS A 198 11.65 -5.31 -19.15
CA CYS A 198 12.41 -4.97 -20.34
C CYS A 198 13.81 -5.59 -20.36
#